data_AF-A0A2G4T1F7-F1
#
_entry.id   AF-A0A2G4T1F7-F1
#
_cell.length_a   1.000
_cell.length_b   1.000
_cell.length_c   1.000
_cell.angle_alpha   90.00
_cell.angle_beta   90.00
_cell.angle_gamma   90.00
#
_symmetry.space_group_name_H-M   'P 1'
#
loop_
_entity.id
_entity.type
_entity.pdbx_description
1 polymer ?
#
loop_
_entity_poly.entity_id
_entity_poly.type
_entity_poly.pdbx_seq_one_letter_code
_entity_poly.pdbx_strand_id
1 'polypeptide(L)'
;MSTTTCFDLFGELSKEEQLDLEKRKQENQLKLNDKIAALPTDRSKRSMTENRLVFLQNRKDFKIPGIEYQLLTQDECESVLNVCRKQNDWTTDRHSAFATIDIPIRTDPNLSYLEPLVKERLFDKLGARYGFNKADLDFRDIFLVKYSMDTQRGLQLHTDGCLFSLTLLISDPSDFEGGGTYYESVDKVIHLNQGDCAHHEGSVKHSGVSITKGERYILVGFIDTVDTIKKDKIAKTIRN
;
A
#
# COMPACT_ATOMS: atom_id res chain seq x y z
N MET A 1 5.41 42.63 31.11
CA MET A 1 5.92 41.53 30.27
C MET A 1 5.73 40.25 31.06
N SER A 2 4.67 39.50 30.79
CA SER A 2 4.37 38.25 31.49
C SER A 2 4.67 37.11 30.53
N THR A 3 5.73 36.35 30.81
CA THR A 3 6.12 35.16 30.06
C THR A 3 5.18 34.03 30.43
N THR A 4 4.23 33.72 29.54
CA THR A 4 3.40 32.53 29.63
C THR A 4 4.28 31.31 29.39
N THR A 5 4.67 30.62 30.46
CA THR A 5 5.30 29.31 30.38
C THR A 5 4.29 28.33 29.80
N CYS A 6 4.53 27.85 28.59
CA CYS A 6 3.80 26.75 27.98
C CYS A 6 3.88 25.55 28.95
N PHE A 7 2.74 25.14 29.49
CA PHE A 7 2.64 23.96 30.35
C PHE A 7 2.76 22.73 29.46
N ASP A 8 3.94 22.13 29.42
CA ASP A 8 4.18 20.89 28.70
C ASP A 8 3.56 19.74 29.49
N LEU A 9 2.38 19.28 29.04
CA LEU A 9 1.59 18.23 29.68
C LEU A 9 2.32 16.87 29.70
N PHE A 10 3.39 16.74 28.89
CA PHE A 10 4.27 15.57 28.81
C PHE A 10 5.73 16.04 28.87
N GLY A 11 6.17 16.55 30.02
CA GLY A 11 7.58 16.92 30.21
C GLY A 11 8.53 15.80 29.74
N GLU A 12 9.69 16.20 29.20
CA GLU A 12 10.70 15.26 28.72
C GLU A 12 11.04 14.22 29.80
N LEU A 13 10.99 12.93 29.43
CA LEU A 13 11.33 11.82 30.33
C LEU A 13 12.67 12.09 31.00
N SER A 14 12.74 11.88 32.31
CA SER A 14 14.02 11.90 33.03
C SER A 14 14.98 10.86 32.44
N LYS A 15 16.29 11.06 32.63
CA LYS A 15 17.31 10.10 32.15
C LYS A 15 17.08 8.69 32.69
N GLU A 16 16.57 8.57 33.92
CA GLU A 16 16.23 7.29 34.54
C GLU A 16 15.03 6.62 33.84
N GLU A 17 13.97 7.38 33.56
CA GLU A 17 12.81 6.89 32.81
C GLU A 17 13.16 6.51 31.37
N GLN A 18 14.06 7.26 30.72
CA GLN A 18 14.59 6.93 29.40
C GLN A 18 15.36 5.59 29.43
N LEU A 19 16.24 5.40 30.42
CA LEU A 19 17.00 4.17 30.58
C LEU A 19 16.11 2.96 30.87
N ASP A 20 15.11 3.11 31.74
CA ASP A 20 14.15 2.04 32.03
C ASP A 20 13.31 1.70 30.80
N LEU A 21 12.89 2.70 30.02
CA LEU A 21 12.18 2.49 28.76
C LEU A 21 13.05 1.75 27.73
N GLU A 22 14.33 2.10 27.60
CA GLU A 22 15.28 1.40 26.72
C GLU A 22 15.48 -0.06 27.15
N LYS A 23 15.65 -0.30 28.45
CA LYS A 23 15.77 -1.66 28.99
C LYS A 23 14.53 -2.50 28.69
N ARG A 24 13.33 -1.96 28.94
CA ARG A 24 12.06 -2.64 28.61
C ARG A 24 11.93 -2.91 27.11
N LYS A 25 12.35 -1.98 26.25
CA LYS A 25 12.37 -2.18 24.78
C LYS A 25 13.30 -3.32 24.39
N GLN A 26 14.50 -3.39 24.97
CA GLN A 26 15.46 -4.47 24.72
C GLN A 26 14.92 -5.82 25.19
N GLU A 27 14.36 -5.91 26.41
CA GLU A 27 13.77 -7.14 26.93
C GLU A 27 12.59 -7.62 26.08
N ASN A 28 11.73 -6.70 25.64
CA ASN A 28 10.61 -7.04 24.76
C ASN A 28 11.09 -7.50 23.38
N GLN A 29 12.15 -6.88 22.85
CA GLN A 29 12.75 -7.31 21.58
C GLN A 29 13.38 -8.71 21.68
N LEU A 30 14.04 -9.02 22.80
CA LEU A 30 14.61 -10.35 23.05
C LEU A 30 13.50 -11.41 23.10
N LYS A 31 12.45 -11.18 23.89
CA LYS A 31 11.28 -12.07 23.99
C LYS A 31 10.60 -12.27 22.63
N LEU A 32 10.52 -11.21 21.84
CA LEU A 32 9.97 -11.28 20.48
C LEU A 32 10.84 -12.16 19.57
N ASN A 33 12.16 -11.98 19.62
CA ASN A 33 13.10 -12.77 18.84
C ASN A 33 13.02 -14.26 19.21
N ASP A 34 12.99 -14.59 20.51
CA ASP A 34 12.87 -15.97 21.00
C ASP A 34 11.55 -16.60 20.54
N LYS A 35 10.45 -15.84 20.63
CA LYS A 35 9.14 -16.29 20.14
C LYS A 35 9.18 -16.59 18.65
N ILE A 36 9.79 -15.71 17.84
CA ILE A 36 9.91 -15.91 16.38
C ILE A 36 10.81 -17.10 16.06
N ALA A 37 11.92 -17.28 16.78
CA ALA A 37 12.84 -18.40 16.59
C ALA A 37 12.20 -19.75 16.89
N ALA A 38 11.19 -19.79 17.79
CA ALA A 38 10.43 -21.00 18.10
C ALA A 38 9.35 -21.34 17.05
N LEU A 39 9.03 -20.42 16.12
CA LEU A 39 8.01 -20.68 15.09
C LEU A 39 8.56 -21.58 13.97
N PRO A 40 7.71 -22.40 13.33
CA PRO A 40 8.10 -23.13 12.13
C PRO A 40 8.68 -22.23 11.05
N THR A 41 9.70 -22.67 10.31
CA THR A 41 10.25 -21.91 9.18
C THR A 41 9.27 -21.82 8.00
N ASP A 42 8.43 -22.83 7.83
CA ASP A 42 7.37 -22.91 6.83
C ASP A 42 6.16 -22.05 7.23
N ARG A 43 5.86 -21.02 6.43
CA ARG A 43 4.74 -20.09 6.65
C ARG A 43 3.36 -20.76 6.64
N SER A 44 3.22 -21.91 5.96
CA SER A 44 1.96 -22.65 5.90
C SER A 44 1.63 -23.34 7.22
N LYS A 45 2.64 -23.53 8.07
CA LYS A 45 2.49 -24.12 9.41
C LYS A 45 2.31 -23.09 10.52
N ARG A 46 2.22 -21.80 10.16
CA ARG A 46 1.98 -20.69 11.09
C ARG A 46 0.56 -20.20 10.96
N SER A 47 0.01 -19.71 12.06
CA SER A 47 -1.19 -18.88 12.03
C SER A 47 -0.92 -17.54 11.33
N MET A 48 -1.98 -16.90 10.86
CA MET A 48 -1.93 -15.57 10.26
C MET A 48 -1.29 -14.50 11.17
N THR A 49 -1.57 -14.57 12.48
CA THR A 49 -0.98 -13.68 13.48
C THR A 49 0.53 -13.90 13.62
N GLU A 50 0.98 -15.14 13.56
CA GLU A 50 2.41 -15.48 13.59
C GLU A 50 3.11 -15.07 12.31
N ASN A 51 2.50 -15.26 11.13
CA ASN A 51 3.04 -14.75 9.87
C ASN A 51 3.15 -13.22 9.89
N ARG A 52 2.15 -12.52 10.44
CA ARG A 52 2.24 -11.07 10.65
C ARG A 52 3.38 -10.68 11.60
N LEU A 53 3.56 -11.43 12.68
CA LEU A 53 4.65 -11.18 13.64
C LEU A 53 6.02 -11.29 12.96
N VAL A 54 6.23 -12.36 12.19
CA VAL A 54 7.46 -12.59 11.42
C VAL A 54 7.66 -11.50 10.38
N PHE A 55 6.61 -11.12 9.66
CA PHE A 55 6.64 -10.02 8.69
C PHE A 55 7.07 -8.70 9.35
N LEU A 56 6.46 -8.33 10.49
CA LEU A 56 6.78 -7.09 11.20
C LEU A 56 8.23 -7.06 11.69
N GLN A 57 8.79 -8.19 12.10
CA GLN A 57 10.20 -8.30 12.47
C GLN A 57 11.12 -8.10 11.26
N ASN A 58 10.74 -8.65 10.11
CA ASN A 58 11.55 -8.62 8.87
C ASN A 58 11.20 -7.44 7.95
N ARG A 59 10.34 -6.51 8.37
CA ARG A 59 9.85 -5.39 7.55
C ARG A 59 10.96 -4.54 6.93
N LYS A 60 12.10 -4.47 7.60
CA LYS A 60 13.30 -3.74 7.13
C LYS A 60 13.91 -4.35 5.88
N ASP A 61 13.61 -5.60 5.59
CA ASP A 61 14.11 -6.32 4.41
C ASP A 61 13.24 -6.02 3.16
N PHE A 62 12.07 -5.43 3.34
CA PHE A 62 11.11 -5.11 2.26
C PHE A 62 11.16 -3.64 1.81
N LYS A 63 12.34 -3.02 1.90
CA LYS A 63 12.53 -1.61 1.50
C LYS A 63 12.59 -1.41 -0.01
N ILE A 64 12.96 -2.43 -0.76
CA ILE A 64 12.99 -2.36 -2.22
C ILE A 64 11.64 -2.86 -2.76
N PRO A 65 10.93 -2.07 -3.58
CA PRO A 65 9.70 -2.51 -4.22
C PRO A 65 9.98 -3.71 -5.14
N GLY A 66 9.06 -4.66 -5.20
CA GLY A 66 9.06 -5.72 -6.20
C GLY A 66 8.33 -5.28 -7.46
N ILE A 67 8.67 -5.89 -8.59
CA ILE A 67 8.02 -5.65 -9.88
C ILE A 67 7.61 -7.00 -10.47
N GLU A 68 6.35 -7.07 -10.88
CA GLU A 68 5.77 -8.16 -11.63
C GLU A 68 5.44 -7.66 -13.03
N TYR A 69 6.16 -8.18 -14.02
CA TYR A 69 6.01 -7.76 -15.41
C TYR A 69 4.80 -8.43 -16.05
N GLN A 70 4.09 -7.68 -16.92
CA GLN A 70 2.94 -8.16 -17.70
C GLN A 70 1.89 -8.87 -16.83
N LEU A 71 1.54 -8.27 -15.69
CA LEU A 71 0.48 -8.79 -14.83
C LEU A 71 -0.88 -8.73 -15.54
N LEU A 72 -1.08 -7.68 -16.35
CA LEU A 72 -2.12 -7.59 -17.37
C LEU A 72 -1.49 -7.52 -18.76
N THR A 73 -2.19 -8.02 -19.76
CA THR A 73 -1.81 -7.81 -21.16
C THR A 73 -2.15 -6.38 -21.62
N GLN A 74 -1.59 -5.96 -22.75
CA GLN A 74 -1.92 -4.66 -23.36
C GLN A 74 -3.42 -4.59 -23.72
N ASP A 75 -4.00 -5.67 -24.26
CA ASP A 75 -5.43 -5.73 -24.60
C ASP A 75 -6.33 -5.62 -23.36
N GLU A 76 -5.94 -6.25 -22.25
CA GLU A 76 -6.64 -6.11 -20.97
C GLU A 76 -6.55 -4.67 -20.46
N CYS A 77 -5.38 -4.04 -20.55
CA CYS A 77 -5.20 -2.63 -20.17
C CYS A 77 -6.04 -1.69 -21.03
N GLU A 78 -6.06 -1.88 -22.35
CA GLU A 78 -6.87 -1.07 -23.26
C GLU A 78 -8.38 -1.28 -23.02
N SER A 79 -8.80 -2.48 -22.66
CA SER A 79 -10.18 -2.75 -22.25
C SER A 79 -10.56 -1.94 -21.00
N VAL A 80 -9.66 -1.84 -20.02
CA VAL A 80 -9.85 -1.00 -18.82
C VAL A 80 -9.86 0.48 -19.16
N LEU A 81 -8.94 0.95 -20.01
CA LEU A 81 -8.87 2.34 -20.46
C LEU A 81 -10.16 2.78 -21.18
N ASN A 82 -10.72 1.90 -22.01
CA ASN A 82 -11.96 2.18 -22.73
C ASN A 82 -13.17 2.39 -21.81
N VAL A 83 -13.17 1.76 -20.63
CA VAL A 83 -14.16 2.03 -19.59
C VAL A 83 -13.84 3.35 -18.89
N CYS A 84 -12.60 3.55 -18.45
CA CYS A 84 -12.18 4.74 -17.70
C CYS A 84 -12.39 6.05 -18.49
N ARG A 85 -12.08 6.05 -19.79
CA ARG A 85 -12.22 7.23 -20.66
C ARG A 85 -13.69 7.64 -20.88
N LYS A 86 -14.65 6.74 -20.63
CA LYS A 86 -16.09 7.00 -20.74
C LYS A 86 -16.74 7.33 -19.39
N GLN A 87 -15.99 7.23 -18.30
CA GLN A 87 -16.49 7.52 -16.95
C GLN A 87 -16.49 9.02 -16.67
N ASN A 88 -17.64 9.51 -16.20
CA ASN A 88 -17.82 10.90 -15.76
C ASN A 88 -17.81 11.02 -14.23
N ASP A 89 -18.02 9.91 -13.50
CA ASP A 89 -18.23 9.89 -12.05
C ASP A 89 -16.92 9.58 -11.29
N TRP A 90 -15.91 10.42 -11.49
CA TRP A 90 -14.66 10.32 -10.73
C TRP A 90 -14.84 10.89 -9.31
N THR A 91 -14.48 10.11 -8.30
CA THR A 91 -14.48 10.56 -6.90
C THR A 91 -13.20 11.31 -6.55
N THR A 92 -13.23 12.21 -5.57
CA THR A 92 -12.09 13.09 -5.24
C THR A 92 -11.71 13.10 -3.76
N ASP A 93 -12.46 12.40 -2.90
CA ASP A 93 -12.39 12.53 -1.44
C ASP A 93 -12.46 11.19 -0.68
N ARG A 94 -12.24 10.06 -1.37
CA ARG A 94 -12.32 8.71 -0.75
C ARG A 94 -11.24 8.43 0.29
N HIS A 95 -10.07 9.07 0.20
CA HIS A 95 -8.95 8.89 1.12
C HIS A 95 -8.57 10.23 1.78
N SER A 96 -8.91 10.37 3.05
CA SER A 96 -8.81 11.64 3.80
C SER A 96 -7.41 12.26 3.93
N ALA A 97 -6.35 11.45 3.93
CA ALA A 97 -4.97 11.96 4.09
C ALA A 97 -4.33 12.35 2.75
N PHE A 98 -4.58 11.56 1.70
CA PHE A 98 -3.98 11.69 0.38
C PHE A 98 -5.01 11.33 -0.67
N ALA A 99 -5.89 12.29 -0.95
CA ALA A 99 -7.02 12.05 -1.84
C ALA A 99 -6.56 11.96 -3.30
N THR A 100 -7.14 11.00 -4.02
CA THR A 100 -6.93 10.79 -5.44
C THR A 100 -8.20 11.04 -6.24
N ILE A 101 -8.05 11.34 -7.53
CA ILE A 101 -9.14 11.27 -8.48
C ILE A 101 -9.29 9.83 -8.92
N ASP A 102 -10.28 9.13 -8.38
CA ASP A 102 -10.37 7.67 -8.52
C ASP A 102 -11.79 7.10 -8.65
N ILE A 103 -11.84 5.84 -9.10
CA ILE A 103 -13.04 5.01 -9.21
C ILE A 103 -12.84 3.72 -8.43
N PRO A 104 -13.72 3.39 -7.45
CA PRO A 104 -13.76 2.06 -6.84
C PRO A 104 -14.19 1.01 -7.87
N ILE A 105 -13.33 0.01 -8.12
CA ILE A 105 -13.65 -1.00 -9.14
C ILE A 105 -14.71 -2.01 -8.70
N ARG A 106 -14.92 -2.19 -7.39
CA ARG A 106 -15.86 -3.18 -6.83
C ARG A 106 -17.31 -2.92 -7.18
N THR A 107 -17.67 -1.65 -7.31
CA THR A 107 -19.04 -1.21 -7.58
C THR A 107 -19.28 -0.96 -9.07
N ASP A 108 -18.22 -0.96 -9.89
CA ASP A 108 -18.35 -0.78 -11.33
C ASP A 108 -18.45 -2.16 -12.02
N PRO A 109 -19.58 -2.47 -12.68
CA PRO A 109 -19.82 -3.78 -13.30
C PRO A 109 -18.85 -4.09 -14.45
N ASN A 110 -18.21 -3.09 -15.05
CA ASN A 110 -17.24 -3.25 -16.12
C ASN A 110 -15.80 -3.37 -15.61
N LEU A 111 -15.55 -3.14 -14.32
CA LEU A 111 -14.21 -3.16 -13.72
C LEU A 111 -14.06 -4.16 -12.58
N SER A 112 -15.18 -4.63 -12.00
CA SER A 112 -15.17 -5.53 -10.83
C SER A 112 -14.45 -6.86 -11.08
N TYR A 113 -14.31 -7.28 -12.33
CA TYR A 113 -13.57 -8.49 -12.71
C TYR A 113 -12.06 -8.38 -12.46
N LEU A 114 -11.51 -7.16 -12.37
CA LEU A 114 -10.07 -6.95 -12.15
C LEU A 114 -9.62 -7.44 -10.78
N GLU A 115 -10.47 -7.33 -9.76
CA GLU A 115 -10.12 -7.77 -8.41
C GLU A 115 -9.80 -9.28 -8.36
N PRO A 116 -10.70 -10.20 -8.76
CA PRO A 116 -10.38 -11.63 -8.77
C PRO A 116 -9.23 -11.97 -9.73
N LEU A 117 -9.13 -11.29 -10.87
CA LEU A 117 -8.05 -11.51 -11.85
C LEU A 117 -6.67 -11.19 -11.26
N VAL A 118 -6.52 -10.01 -10.64
CA VAL A 118 -5.27 -9.61 -9.98
C VAL A 118 -4.97 -10.52 -8.80
N LYS A 119 -5.99 -10.90 -8.00
CA LYS A 119 -5.81 -11.86 -6.89
C LYS A 119 -5.25 -13.19 -7.39
N GLU A 120 -5.80 -13.72 -8.48
CA GLU A 120 -5.36 -14.99 -9.05
C GLU A 120 -3.89 -14.94 -9.46
N ARG A 121 -3.49 -13.89 -10.20
CA ARG A 121 -2.15 -13.77 -10.81
C ARG A 121 -1.06 -13.32 -9.84
N LEU A 122 -1.40 -12.56 -8.80
CA LEU A 122 -0.43 -11.86 -7.96
C LEU A 122 -0.28 -12.42 -6.53
N PHE A 123 -1.36 -12.90 -5.90
CA PHE A 123 -1.34 -13.11 -4.44
C PHE A 123 -0.41 -14.23 -3.99
N ASP A 124 -0.21 -15.28 -4.80
CA ASP A 124 0.75 -16.33 -4.48
C ASP A 124 2.19 -15.78 -4.46
N LYS A 125 2.51 -14.84 -5.35
CA LYS A 125 3.82 -14.17 -5.41
C LYS A 125 4.02 -13.22 -4.23
N LEU A 126 3.00 -12.47 -3.85
CA LEU A 126 3.04 -11.61 -2.66
C LEU A 126 3.19 -12.45 -1.38
N GLY A 127 2.44 -13.54 -1.27
CA GLY A 127 2.59 -14.50 -0.19
C GLY A 127 3.99 -15.09 -0.13
N ALA A 128 4.56 -15.44 -1.30
CA ALA A 128 5.94 -15.88 -1.48
C ALA A 128 6.94 -14.90 -0.88
N ARG A 129 6.84 -13.63 -1.28
CA ARG A 129 7.77 -12.56 -0.89
C ARG A 129 7.63 -12.13 0.57
N TYR A 130 6.40 -11.91 1.04
CA TYR A 130 6.14 -11.30 2.34
C TYR A 130 5.88 -12.29 3.47
N GLY A 131 5.85 -13.60 3.17
CA GLY A 131 5.73 -14.64 4.19
C GLY A 131 4.30 -14.92 4.65
N PHE A 132 3.31 -14.78 3.78
CA PHE A 132 1.91 -15.05 4.06
C PHE A 132 1.35 -16.16 3.16
N ASN A 133 0.28 -16.82 3.61
CA ASN A 133 -0.48 -17.69 2.74
C ASN A 133 -1.43 -16.84 1.89
N LYS A 134 -1.66 -17.20 0.62
CA LYS A 134 -2.59 -16.49 -0.26
C LYS A 134 -3.98 -16.33 0.35
N ALA A 135 -4.46 -17.37 1.07
CA ALA A 135 -5.77 -17.35 1.73
C ALA A 135 -5.85 -16.39 2.93
N ASP A 136 -4.72 -15.94 3.47
CA ASP A 136 -4.68 -14.99 4.59
C ASP A 136 -4.83 -13.53 4.11
N LEU A 137 -4.67 -13.28 2.81
CA LEU A 137 -4.60 -11.96 2.21
C LEU A 137 -5.89 -11.62 1.45
N ASP A 138 -6.30 -10.36 1.50
CA ASP A 138 -7.37 -9.82 0.66
C ASP A 138 -7.15 -8.33 0.37
N PHE A 139 -7.81 -7.81 -0.67
CA PHE A 139 -7.83 -6.39 -0.89
C PHE A 139 -8.65 -5.70 0.20
N ARG A 140 -8.02 -4.77 0.92
CA ARG A 140 -8.74 -3.81 1.75
C ARG A 140 -9.48 -2.81 0.87
N ASP A 141 -8.79 -2.28 -0.13
CA ASP A 141 -9.34 -1.40 -1.15
C ASP A 141 -8.61 -1.63 -2.48
N ILE A 142 -9.31 -1.40 -3.59
CA ILE A 142 -8.75 -1.49 -4.94
C ILE A 142 -9.53 -0.54 -5.86
N PHE A 143 -8.81 0.31 -6.58
CA PHE A 143 -9.39 1.43 -7.30
C PHE A 143 -8.48 1.91 -8.44
N LEU A 144 -9.08 2.53 -9.45
CA LEU A 144 -8.38 3.13 -10.57
C LEU A 144 -8.18 4.62 -10.33
N VAL A 145 -6.95 5.09 -10.43
CA VAL A 145 -6.59 6.51 -10.29
C VAL A 145 -6.31 7.11 -11.66
N LYS A 146 -6.79 8.33 -11.87
CA LYS A 146 -6.50 9.16 -13.04
C LYS A 146 -5.62 10.34 -12.65
N TYR A 147 -4.51 10.50 -13.35
CA TYR A 147 -3.76 11.74 -13.39
C TYR A 147 -3.96 12.42 -14.75
N SER A 148 -4.29 13.71 -14.77
CA SER A 148 -4.39 14.51 -15.99
C SER A 148 -3.85 15.92 -15.80
N MET A 149 -3.59 16.61 -16.91
CA MET A 149 -3.07 17.97 -16.87
C MET A 149 -4.05 18.98 -16.27
N ASP A 150 -5.35 18.73 -16.38
CA ASP A 150 -6.40 19.65 -15.93
C ASP A 150 -6.77 19.46 -14.45
N THR A 151 -6.41 18.33 -13.86
CA THR A 151 -6.80 17.98 -12.49
C THR A 151 -5.58 17.61 -11.64
N GLN A 152 -5.51 16.39 -11.14
CA GLN A 152 -4.41 15.90 -10.33
C GLN A 152 -3.30 15.37 -11.23
N ARG A 153 -2.06 15.84 -11.04
CA ARG A 153 -0.91 15.42 -11.88
C ARG A 153 -0.01 14.38 -11.23
N GLY A 154 -0.08 14.26 -9.91
CA GLY A 154 0.72 13.35 -9.09
C GLY A 154 0.23 13.37 -7.65
N LEU A 155 0.98 12.73 -6.75
CA LEU A 155 0.62 12.61 -5.35
C LEU A 155 1.87 12.81 -4.47
N GLN A 156 1.73 13.57 -3.39
CA GLN A 156 2.83 13.92 -2.50
C GLN A 156 3.45 12.68 -1.81
N LEU A 157 4.63 12.84 -1.22
CA LEU A 157 5.32 11.78 -0.48
C LEU A 157 4.50 11.32 0.74
N HIS A 158 4.19 10.02 0.80
CA HIS A 158 3.36 9.43 1.84
C HIS A 158 3.70 7.96 2.09
N THR A 159 3.05 7.38 3.09
CA THR A 159 3.01 5.93 3.35
C THR A 159 1.57 5.47 3.34
N ASP A 160 1.35 4.18 3.09
CA ASP A 160 0.02 3.60 3.03
C ASP A 160 -0.36 2.92 4.34
N GLY A 161 -1.61 3.12 4.75
CA GLY A 161 -2.17 2.54 5.97
C GLY A 161 -2.58 1.08 5.84
N CYS A 162 -1.81 0.24 5.14
CA CYS A 162 -2.08 -1.18 4.89
C CYS A 162 -0.81 -2.04 5.04
N LEU A 163 -0.93 -3.37 4.90
CA LEU A 163 0.21 -4.28 4.98
C LEU A 163 1.19 -4.11 3.80
N PHE A 164 0.65 -4.11 2.57
CA PHE A 164 1.41 -3.77 1.37
C PHE A 164 0.49 -3.23 0.28
N SER A 165 1.08 -2.40 -0.57
CA SER A 165 0.41 -1.71 -1.66
C SER A 165 0.90 -2.22 -3.00
N LEU A 166 0.06 -2.11 -4.00
CA LEU A 166 0.43 -2.30 -5.40
C LEU A 166 0.06 -1.08 -6.24
N THR A 167 0.82 -0.86 -7.30
CA THR A 167 0.57 0.10 -8.37
C THR A 167 0.80 -0.60 -9.70
N LEU A 168 -0.25 -0.74 -10.49
CA LEU A 168 -0.20 -1.34 -11.82
C LEU A 168 -0.46 -0.25 -12.87
N LEU A 169 0.43 -0.12 -13.86
CA LEU A 169 0.27 0.87 -14.93
C LEU A 169 -0.73 0.38 -15.98
N ILE A 170 -1.81 1.14 -16.18
CA ILE A 170 -2.87 0.81 -17.13
C ILE A 170 -2.73 1.59 -18.44
N SER A 171 -2.36 2.88 -18.38
CA SER A 171 -2.08 3.69 -19.57
C SER A 171 -0.80 3.26 -20.29
N ASP A 172 -0.77 3.38 -21.61
CA ASP A 172 0.48 3.21 -22.37
C ASP A 172 1.47 4.34 -22.01
N PRO A 173 2.77 4.07 -21.82
CA PRO A 173 3.75 5.12 -21.56
C PRO A 173 3.84 6.21 -22.63
N SER A 174 3.35 5.97 -23.85
CA SER A 174 3.26 6.98 -24.92
C SER A 174 2.08 7.94 -24.76
N ASP A 175 1.11 7.64 -23.90
CA ASP A 175 -0.06 8.49 -23.64
C ASP A 175 0.24 9.66 -22.66
N PHE A 176 1.41 9.68 -22.02
CA PHE A 176 1.79 10.70 -21.04
C PHE A 176 3.31 10.94 -20.98
N GLU A 177 3.72 12.13 -20.51
CA GLU A 177 5.13 12.45 -20.21
C GLU A 177 5.33 12.67 -18.71
N GLY A 178 6.50 12.31 -18.18
CA GLY A 178 6.79 12.35 -16.74
C GLY A 178 6.18 11.15 -16.02
N GLY A 179 5.62 11.36 -14.82
CA GLY A 179 5.01 10.27 -14.07
C GLY A 179 6.01 9.27 -13.46
N GLY A 180 5.51 8.08 -13.12
CA GLY A 180 6.23 7.07 -12.34
C GLY A 180 5.92 7.16 -10.84
N THR A 181 6.63 6.35 -10.07
CA THR A 181 6.52 6.31 -8.61
C THR A 181 7.91 6.43 -7.99
N TYR A 182 8.14 7.51 -7.24
CA TYR A 182 9.39 7.69 -6.48
C TYR A 182 9.31 6.92 -5.17
N TYR A 183 10.39 6.24 -4.80
CA TYR A 183 10.53 5.50 -3.54
C TYR A 183 11.72 6.04 -2.74
N GLU A 184 11.47 6.56 -1.53
CA GLU A 184 12.49 7.16 -0.66
C GLU A 184 13.58 6.14 -0.27
N SER A 185 13.17 4.88 -0.07
CA SER A 185 14.06 3.79 0.35
C SER A 185 15.18 3.43 -0.62
N VAL A 186 14.99 3.73 -1.91
CA VAL A 186 15.98 3.47 -2.98
C VAL A 186 16.40 4.74 -3.70
N ASP A 187 15.84 5.88 -3.29
CA ASP A 187 16.03 7.21 -3.88
C ASP A 187 15.90 7.21 -5.42
N LYS A 188 14.87 6.54 -5.93
CA LYS A 188 14.66 6.36 -7.38
C LYS A 188 13.19 6.42 -7.76
N VAL A 189 12.96 6.89 -8.99
CA VAL A 189 11.68 6.77 -9.68
C VAL A 189 11.64 5.44 -10.42
N ILE A 190 10.60 4.66 -10.16
CA ILE A 190 10.29 3.45 -10.92
C ILE A 190 9.28 3.81 -12.00
N HIS A 191 9.68 3.54 -13.24
CA HIS A 191 8.83 3.61 -14.42
C HIS A 191 8.44 2.19 -14.81
N LEU A 192 7.14 1.98 -14.97
CA LEU A 192 6.53 0.71 -15.36
C LEU A 192 6.17 0.77 -16.84
N ASN A 193 6.15 -0.39 -17.53
CA ASN A 193 5.47 -0.49 -18.81
C ASN A 193 3.98 -0.79 -18.58
N GLN A 194 3.17 -0.63 -19.64
CA GLN A 194 1.75 -0.97 -19.58
C GLN A 194 1.58 -2.44 -19.15
N GLY A 195 0.73 -2.68 -18.16
CA GLY A 195 0.46 -4.00 -17.59
C GLY A 195 1.44 -4.47 -16.51
N ASP A 196 2.56 -3.76 -16.30
CA ASP A 196 3.48 -4.05 -15.20
C ASP A 196 2.92 -3.57 -13.85
N CYS A 197 3.27 -4.28 -12.79
CA CYS A 197 2.82 -4.02 -11.43
C CYS A 197 4.00 -3.89 -10.46
N ALA A 198 4.13 -2.75 -9.79
CA ALA A 198 5.01 -2.60 -8.64
C ALA A 198 4.25 -2.89 -7.34
N HIS A 199 4.92 -3.49 -6.36
CA HIS A 199 4.37 -3.66 -5.02
C HIS A 199 5.41 -3.40 -3.93
N HIS A 200 4.99 -2.85 -2.80
CA HIS A 200 5.86 -2.52 -1.68
C HIS A 200 5.14 -2.67 -0.34
N GLU A 201 5.92 -2.78 0.73
CA GLU A 201 5.40 -2.74 2.09
C GLU A 201 4.79 -1.35 2.41
N GLY A 202 3.71 -1.31 3.18
CA GLY A 202 2.92 -0.09 3.39
C GLY A 202 3.68 1.07 4.03
N SER A 203 4.68 0.79 4.88
CA SER A 203 5.53 1.84 5.48
C SER A 203 6.65 2.37 4.57
N VAL A 204 6.78 1.87 3.35
CA VAL A 204 7.71 2.43 2.36
C VAL A 204 7.15 3.78 1.88
N LYS A 205 7.89 4.85 2.17
CA LYS A 205 7.54 6.19 1.69
C LYS A 205 7.72 6.29 0.19
N HIS A 206 6.69 6.80 -0.48
CA HIS A 206 6.66 6.93 -1.92
C HIS A 206 5.78 8.09 -2.37
N SER A 207 5.97 8.56 -3.62
CA SER A 207 5.18 9.64 -4.21
C SER A 207 4.89 9.37 -5.68
N GLY A 208 3.69 9.74 -6.13
CA GLY A 208 3.36 9.76 -7.55
C GLY A 208 4.00 10.98 -8.21
N VAL A 209 5.06 10.76 -8.99
CA VAL A 209 5.76 11.84 -9.70
C VAL A 209 4.78 12.50 -10.66
N SER A 210 4.81 13.83 -10.76
CA SER A 210 3.87 14.56 -11.59
C SER A 210 4.05 14.23 -13.08
N ILE A 211 2.94 14.01 -13.78
CA ILE A 211 2.93 14.05 -15.24
C ILE A 211 3.07 15.49 -15.73
N THR A 212 3.61 15.65 -16.93
CA THR A 212 3.85 16.94 -17.59
C THR A 212 3.08 17.09 -18.90
N LYS A 213 2.57 15.98 -19.46
CA LYS A 213 1.62 15.92 -20.58
C LYS A 213 0.74 14.69 -20.49
N GLY A 214 -0.42 14.72 -21.15
CA GLY A 214 -1.28 13.57 -21.37
C GLY A 214 -2.11 13.15 -20.15
N GLU A 215 -2.51 11.88 -20.13
CA GLU A 215 -3.27 11.28 -19.04
C GLU A 215 -2.65 9.93 -18.63
N ARG A 216 -2.50 9.72 -17.32
CA ARG A 216 -1.94 8.49 -16.75
C ARG A 216 -2.99 7.79 -15.89
N TYR A 217 -3.23 6.52 -16.19
CA TYR A 217 -4.16 5.67 -15.45
C TYR A 217 -3.40 4.55 -14.75
N ILE A 218 -3.65 4.38 -13.45
CA ILE A 218 -3.05 3.30 -12.65
C ILE A 218 -4.12 2.59 -11.83
N LEU A 219 -3.96 1.28 -11.65
CA LEU A 219 -4.73 0.51 -10.69
C LEU A 219 -3.92 0.44 -9.38
N VAL A 220 -4.52 0.92 -8.30
CA VAL A 220 -3.94 0.90 -6.94
C VAL A 220 -4.70 -0.11 -6.10
N GLY A 221 -3.96 -0.90 -5.32
CA GLY A 221 -4.55 -1.87 -4.40
C GLY A 221 -3.87 -1.83 -3.04
N PHE A 222 -4.68 -1.71 -1.99
CA PHE A 222 -4.24 -1.86 -0.61
C PHE A 222 -4.59 -3.26 -0.14
N ILE A 223 -3.57 -4.02 0.26
CA ILE A 223 -3.73 -5.42 0.70
C ILE A 223 -3.49 -5.49 2.19
N ASP A 224 -4.37 -6.22 2.87
CA ASP A 224 -4.26 -6.53 4.29
C ASP A 224 -4.64 -7.99 4.50
N THR A 225 -4.46 -8.45 5.74
CA THR A 225 -4.94 -9.76 6.14
C THR A 225 -6.44 -9.76 6.36
N VAL A 226 -7.09 -10.90 6.09
CA VAL A 226 -8.55 -11.05 6.18
C VAL A 226 -9.13 -10.73 7.57
N ASP A 227 -8.38 -10.99 8.65
CA ASP A 227 -8.78 -10.66 10.03
C ASP A 227 -8.79 -9.15 10.29
N THR A 228 -7.80 -8.42 9.78
CA THR A 228 -7.69 -6.95 9.87
C THR A 228 -8.84 -6.31 9.10
N ILE A 229 -9.11 -6.78 7.88
CA ILE A 229 -10.20 -6.28 7.05
C ILE A 229 -11.56 -6.51 7.72
N LYS A 230 -11.76 -7.68 8.36
CA LYS A 230 -12.99 -7.95 9.13
C LYS A 230 -13.15 -7.01 10.32
N LYS A 231 -12.08 -6.77 11.09
CA LYS A 231 -12.10 -5.84 12.24
C LYS A 231 -12.44 -4.42 11.81
N ASP A 232 -11.88 -3.94 10.71
CA ASP A 232 -12.16 -2.61 10.16
C ASP A 232 -13.62 -2.44 9.76
N LYS A 233 -14.22 -3.46 9.12
CA LYS A 233 -15.64 -3.46 8.76
C LYS A 233 -16.52 -3.34 10.00
N ILE A 234 -16.24 -4.13 11.04
CA ILE A 234 -16.97 -4.08 12.32
C ILE A 234 -16.84 -2.69 12.97
N ALA A 235 -15.63 -2.14 13.02
CA ALA A 235 -15.37 -0.83 13.61
C ALA A 235 -16.11 0.30 12.87
N LYS A 236 -16.25 0.22 11.54
CA LYS A 236 -17.06 1.15 10.75
C LYS A 236 -18.55 1.02 11.04
N THR A 237 -19.07 -0.21 11.19
CA THR A 237 -20.48 -0.44 11.55
C THR A 237 -20.85 0.12 12.92
N ILE A 238 -19.94 0.08 13.90
CA ILE A 238 -20.20 0.61 15.26
C ILE A 238 -20.18 2.15 15.31
N ARG A 239 -19.51 2.80 14.35
CA ARG A 239 -19.36 4.27 14.30
C ARG A 239 -20.47 4.98 13.51
N ASN A 240 -21.32 4.23 12.80
CA ASN A 240 -22.47 4.73 12.05
C ASN A 240 -23.76 4.43 12.82
#